data_AF-A0A923YW88-F1
#
_entry.id   AF-A0A923YW88-F1
#
_cell.length_a   1.000
_cell.length_b   1.000
_cell.length_c   1.000
_cell.angle_alpha   90.00
_cell.angle_beta   90.00
_cell.angle_gamma   90.00
#
_symmetry.space_group_name_H-M   'P 1'
#
loop_
_entity.id
_entity.type
_entity.pdbx_description
1 polymer ?
#
loop_
_entity_poly.entity_id
_entity_poly.type
_entity_poly.pdbx_seq_one_letter_code
_entity_poly.pdbx_strand_id
1 'polypeptide(L)'
;MPSSSILITPVSGKPDLNAFIDLAYRLNAADPNWVPPLRGDVKELLTPGKNPFFEHAEVQLFLARRSGGQGAGKVVGRISAHIDHLALTVPPAQGMGPGTGNWGMIEAEDRAVSDA
;
A
#
# COMPACT_ATOMS: atom_id res chain seq x y z
N MET A 1 -7.28 16.27 -24.05
CA MET A 1 -6.55 16.08 -22.78
C MET A 1 -5.60 14.92 -22.99
N PRO A 2 -4.27 15.05 -22.81
CA PRO A 2 -3.42 13.86 -22.81
C PRO A 2 -3.95 12.92 -21.71
N SER A 3 -4.26 11.68 -22.08
CA SER A 3 -4.64 10.64 -21.13
C SER A 3 -3.41 10.40 -20.25
N SER A 4 -3.43 10.89 -19.02
CA SER A 4 -2.37 10.65 -18.06
C SER A 4 -2.42 9.17 -17.67
N SER A 5 -1.48 8.40 -18.21
CA SER A 5 -1.38 6.97 -17.91
C SER A 5 -0.98 6.74 -16.45
N ILE A 6 -1.67 5.80 -15.80
CA ILE A 6 -1.31 5.27 -14.49
C ILE A 6 -0.53 3.98 -14.69
N LEU A 7 0.64 3.88 -14.07
CA LEU A 7 1.44 2.68 -14.01
C LEU A 7 1.47 2.17 -12.58
N ILE A 8 1.05 0.91 -12.38
CA ILE A 8 1.18 0.24 -11.08
C ILE A 8 2.54 -0.45 -11.01
N THR A 9 3.32 -0.15 -9.98
CA THR A 9 4.62 -0.77 -9.72
C THR A 9 4.65 -1.40 -8.33
N PRO A 10 5.23 -2.60 -8.16
CA PRO A 10 5.50 -3.12 -6.83
C PRO A 10 6.49 -2.20 -6.12
N VAL A 11 6.31 -2.00 -4.82
CA VAL A 11 7.32 -1.35 -3.98
C VAL A 11 8.56 -2.21 -3.97
N SER A 12 9.69 -1.64 -4.40
CA SER A 12 10.99 -2.30 -4.37
C SER A 12 12.02 -1.46 -3.62
N GLY A 13 12.50 -2.00 -2.51
CA GLY A 13 13.54 -1.38 -1.70
C GLY A 13 13.11 -0.12 -0.94
N LYS A 14 14.10 0.51 -0.31
CA LYS A 14 13.92 1.62 0.62
C LYS A 14 13.29 2.88 0.00
N PRO A 15 13.64 3.32 -1.23
CA PRO A 15 13.04 4.51 -1.82
C PRO A 15 11.53 4.39 -2.03
N ASP A 16 11.07 3.26 -2.54
CA ASP A 16 9.65 3.02 -2.77
C ASP A 16 8.89 2.83 -1.45
N LEU A 17 9.49 2.16 -0.46
CA LEU A 17 8.87 2.04 0.85
C LEU A 17 8.67 3.42 1.51
N ASN A 18 9.65 4.31 1.40
CA ASN A 18 9.48 5.69 1.88
C ASN A 18 8.37 6.40 1.10
N ALA A 19 8.33 6.27 -0.23
CA ALA A 19 7.28 6.88 -1.05
C ALA A 19 5.87 6.36 -0.71
N PHE A 20 5.75 5.07 -0.39
CA PHE A 20 4.51 4.45 0.08
C PHE A 20 4.02 5.06 1.40
N ILE A 21 4.94 5.27 2.34
CA ILE A 21 4.64 5.86 3.64
C ILE A 21 4.29 7.34 3.48
N ASP A 22 5.12 8.10 2.76
CA ASP A 22 4.98 9.55 2.59
C ASP A 22 3.70 9.95 1.86
N LEU A 23 3.13 9.06 1.02
CA LEU A 23 1.87 9.33 0.34
C LEU A 23 0.73 9.67 1.32
N ALA A 24 0.56 8.90 2.40
CA ALA A 24 -0.46 9.20 3.42
C ALA A 24 -0.29 10.56 4.05
N TYR A 25 0.95 10.91 4.39
CA TYR A 25 1.25 12.22 4.95
C TYR A 25 0.87 13.31 3.99
N ARG A 26 1.15 13.13 2.70
CA ARG A 26 0.86 14.14 1.70
C ARG A 26 -0.64 14.29 1.43
N LEU A 27 -1.38 13.18 1.32
CA LEU A 27 -2.81 13.21 1.01
C LEU A 27 -3.66 13.73 2.17
N ASN A 28 -3.25 13.44 3.41
CA ASN A 28 -3.99 13.85 4.59
C ASN A 28 -3.44 15.15 5.23
N ALA A 29 -2.40 15.79 4.66
CA ALA A 29 -1.75 16.97 5.23
C ALA A 29 -2.68 18.17 5.50
N ALA A 30 -3.76 18.29 4.74
CA ALA A 30 -4.73 19.38 4.86
C ALA A 30 -5.87 19.07 5.84
N ASP A 31 -5.99 17.84 6.33
CA ASP A 31 -7.01 17.47 7.31
C ASP A 31 -6.53 17.79 8.73
N PRO A 32 -7.13 18.78 9.42
CA PRO A 32 -6.72 19.17 10.76
C PRO A 32 -7.00 18.10 11.83
N ASN A 33 -7.85 17.10 11.53
CA ASN A 33 -8.20 16.02 12.43
C ASN A 33 -7.40 14.73 12.15
N TRP A 34 -6.57 14.73 11.11
CA TRP A 34 -5.75 13.58 10.83
C TRP A 34 -4.61 13.47 11.83
N VAL A 35 -4.57 12.33 12.55
CA VAL A 35 -3.51 12.01 13.50
C VAL A 35 -2.51 11.11 12.78
N PRO A 36 -1.37 11.65 12.29
CA PRO A 36 -0.40 10.83 11.58
C PRO A 36 0.20 9.78 12.53
N PRO A 37 0.36 8.52 12.08
CA PRO A 37 1.18 7.56 12.82
C PRO A 37 2.64 8.02 12.89
N LEU A 38 3.45 7.43 13.76
CA LEU A 38 4.89 7.67 13.73
C LEU A 38 5.50 7.00 12.51
N ARG A 39 6.33 7.72 11.74
CA ARG A 39 6.96 7.16 10.53
C ARG A 39 7.82 5.93 10.81
N GLY A 40 8.43 5.86 11.99
CA GLY A 40 9.22 4.71 12.45
C GLY A 40 8.35 3.47 12.58
N ASP A 41 7.26 3.57 13.32
CA ASP A 41 6.31 2.48 13.54
C ASP A 41 5.73 1.95 12.23
N VAL A 42 5.39 2.82 11.28
CA VAL A 42 4.92 2.38 9.96
C VAL A 42 6.01 1.64 9.19
N LYS A 43 7.28 2.07 9.30
CA LYS A 43 8.40 1.34 8.67
C LYS A 43 8.58 -0.02 9.30
N GLU A 44 8.54 -0.13 10.62
CA GLU A 44 8.67 -1.40 11.34
C GLU A 44 7.51 -2.35 11.02
N LEU A 45 6.28 -1.83 10.99
CA LEU A 45 5.08 -2.57 10.61
C LEU A 45 5.20 -3.21 9.22
N LEU A 46 5.87 -2.54 8.27
CA LEU A 46 6.01 -2.96 6.87
C LEU A 46 7.34 -3.67 6.56
N THR A 47 8.22 -3.87 7.54
CA THR A 47 9.55 -4.48 7.32
C THR A 47 9.57 -5.93 7.83
N PRO A 48 9.84 -6.93 6.95
CA PRO A 48 10.06 -8.30 7.38
C PRO A 48 11.16 -8.42 8.45
N GLY A 49 10.91 -9.20 9.49
CA GLY A 49 11.80 -9.34 10.66
C GLY A 49 11.68 -8.23 11.71
N LYS A 50 10.83 -7.22 11.50
CA LYS A 50 10.47 -6.22 12.52
C LYS A 50 9.03 -6.36 13.02
N ASN A 51 8.16 -6.96 12.22
CA ASN A 51 6.78 -7.26 12.58
C ASN A 51 6.56 -8.79 12.56
N PRO A 52 6.16 -9.42 13.68
CA PRO A 52 5.87 -10.86 13.75
C PRO A 52 4.80 -11.35 12.77
N PHE A 53 3.95 -10.46 12.26
CA PHE A 53 2.99 -10.82 11.19
C PHE A 53 3.69 -11.48 9.99
N PHE A 54 4.91 -11.06 9.65
CA PHE A 54 5.68 -11.63 8.55
C PHE A 54 6.21 -13.05 8.82
N GLU A 55 6.05 -13.59 10.03
CA GLU A 55 6.39 -14.99 10.32
C GLU A 55 5.43 -15.97 9.64
N HIS A 56 4.23 -15.50 9.32
CA HIS A 56 3.18 -16.32 8.72
C HIS A 56 2.42 -15.62 7.59
N ALA A 57 2.77 -14.38 7.25
CA ALA A 57 2.13 -13.62 6.20
C ALA A 57 3.11 -13.01 5.21
N GLU A 58 2.68 -12.92 3.96
CA GLU A 58 3.37 -12.26 2.87
C GLU A 58 2.64 -10.98 2.50
N VAL A 59 3.40 -9.92 2.24
CA VAL A 59 2.87 -8.61 1.85
C VAL A 59 3.55 -8.12 0.59
N GLN A 60 2.74 -7.73 -0.40
CA GLN A 60 3.20 -6.92 -1.52
C GLN A 60 2.55 -5.55 -1.45
N LEU A 61 3.39 -4.52 -1.38
CA LEU A 61 2.94 -3.13 -1.47
C LEU A 61 3.03 -2.68 -2.94
N PHE A 62 2.09 -1.85 -3.36
CA PHE A 62 2.04 -1.30 -4.71
C PHE A 62 1.93 0.23 -4.67
N LEU A 63 2.52 0.87 -5.68
CA LEU A 63 2.43 2.30 -5.93
C LEU A 63 1.79 2.53 -7.29
N ALA A 64 0.83 3.44 -7.35
CA ALA A 64 0.32 3.98 -8.60
C ALA A 64 1.12 5.23 -8.98
N ARG A 65 1.65 5.26 -10.21
CA ARG A 65 2.49 6.34 -10.73
C ARG A 65 1.84 6.98 -11.94
N ARG A 66 1.57 8.29 -11.86
CA ARG A 66 1.03 9.09 -12.96
C ARG A 66 2.17 9.65 -13.80
N SER A 67 2.14 9.39 -15.10
CA SER A 67 3.10 9.96 -16.04
C SER A 67 2.95 11.49 -16.15
N GLY A 68 4.07 12.20 -16.27
CA GLY A 68 4.09 13.67 -16.34
C GLY A 68 5.31 14.29 -17.02
N GLY A 69 6.18 13.48 -17.65
CA GLY A 69 7.44 13.91 -18.26
C GLY A 69 8.53 12.85 -18.14
N GLN A 70 9.79 13.19 -18.47
CA GLN A 70 10.94 12.27 -18.35
C GLN A 70 11.23 11.96 -16.87
N GLY A 71 11.13 10.68 -16.49
CA GLY A 71 11.43 10.18 -15.14
C GLY A 71 10.40 9.15 -14.65
N ALA A 72 10.64 8.61 -13.44
CA ALA A 72 9.62 7.84 -12.73
C ALA A 72 8.45 8.78 -12.39
N GLY A 73 7.25 8.48 -12.92
CA GLY A 73 6.06 9.32 -12.72
C GLY A 73 5.74 9.58 -11.24
N LYS A 74 4.99 10.65 -10.97
CA LYS A 74 4.59 11.04 -9.61
C LYS A 74 3.80 9.90 -8.96
N VAL A 75 4.14 9.52 -7.73
CA VAL A 75 3.33 8.59 -6.93
C VAL A 75 2.02 9.26 -6.55
N VAL A 76 0.90 8.69 -6.97
CA VAL A 76 -0.46 9.24 -6.80
C VAL A 76 -1.42 8.30 -6.11
N GLY A 77 -1.00 7.06 -5.81
CA GLY A 77 -1.80 6.07 -5.11
C GLY A 77 -0.95 4.98 -4.49
N ARG A 78 -1.50 4.26 -3.52
CA ARG A 78 -0.87 3.11 -2.88
C ARG A 78 -1.92 2.09 -2.45
N ILE A 79 -1.51 0.83 -2.34
CA ILE A 79 -2.31 -0.25 -1.76
C ILE A 79 -1.40 -1.38 -1.27
N SER A 80 -1.81 -2.11 -0.24
CA SER A 80 -1.15 -3.33 0.21
C SER A 80 -2.01 -4.57 -0.04
N ALA A 81 -1.37 -5.65 -0.50
CA ALA A 81 -1.96 -6.97 -0.67
C ALA A 81 -1.30 -7.94 0.31
N HIS A 82 -2.10 -8.67 1.08
CA HIS A 82 -1.62 -9.58 2.11
C HIS A 82 -2.18 -10.98 1.91
N ILE A 83 -1.31 -11.99 2.06
CA ILE A 83 -1.69 -13.38 2.27
C ILE A 83 -1.24 -13.75 3.67
N ASP A 84 -2.19 -14.04 4.56
CA ASP A 84 -1.91 -14.62 5.87
C ASP A 84 -2.14 -16.12 5.79
N HIS A 85 -1.06 -16.90 5.87
CA HIS A 85 -1.12 -18.36 5.74
C HIS A 85 -1.89 -19.02 6.88
N LEU A 86 -1.99 -18.39 8.06
CA LEU A 86 -2.85 -18.89 9.14
C LEU A 86 -4.32 -18.66 8.81
N ALA A 87 -4.66 -17.50 8.24
CA ALA A 87 -6.04 -17.21 7.81
C ALA A 87 -6.52 -18.22 6.75
N LEU A 88 -5.62 -18.72 5.89
CA LEU A 88 -5.95 -19.76 4.92
C LEU A 88 -6.33 -21.12 5.55
N THR A 89 -5.93 -21.38 6.79
CA THR A 89 -6.27 -22.62 7.51
C THR A 89 -7.62 -22.56 8.23
N VAL A 90 -8.22 -21.37 8.33
CA VAL A 90 -9.51 -21.17 9.00
C VAL A 90 -10.65 -21.75 8.14
N PRO A 91 -11.66 -22.41 8.74
CA PRO A 91 -12.83 -22.86 8.00
C PRO A 91 -13.59 -21.68 7.35
N PRO A 92 -14.01 -21.78 6.07
CA PRO A 92 -14.78 -20.73 5.38
C PRO A 92 -15.99 -20.19 6.14
N ALA A 93 -16.66 -21.03 6.92
CA ALA A 93 -17.81 -20.63 7.75
C ALA A 93 -17.47 -19.60 8.86
N GLN A 94 -16.19 -19.39 9.17
CA GLN A 94 -15.71 -18.44 10.17
C GLN A 94 -15.18 -17.12 9.55
N GLY A 95 -15.21 -16.99 8.22
CA GLY A 95 -14.99 -15.71 7.51
C GLY A 95 -13.71 -15.62 6.67
N MET A 96 -12.67 -16.39 6.99
CA MET A 96 -11.47 -16.56 6.15
C MET A 96 -11.42 -17.97 5.58
N GLY A 97 -10.35 -18.31 4.86
CA GLY A 97 -10.08 -19.70 4.49
C GLY A 97 -9.31 -19.82 3.18
N PRO A 98 -9.22 -21.04 2.62
CA PRO A 98 -8.48 -21.27 1.38
C PRO A 98 -8.96 -20.35 0.26
N GLY A 99 -8.01 -19.68 -0.40
CA GLY A 99 -8.29 -18.75 -1.51
C GLY A 99 -8.64 -17.31 -1.09
N THR A 100 -8.54 -16.97 0.20
CA THR A 100 -8.75 -15.61 0.69
C THR A 100 -7.44 -14.80 0.78
N GLY A 101 -7.57 -13.48 0.74
CA GLY A 101 -6.48 -12.53 0.94
C GLY A 101 -7.04 -11.20 1.42
N ASN A 102 -6.17 -10.31 1.91
CA ASN A 102 -6.59 -9.04 2.48
C ASN A 102 -5.97 -7.86 1.71
N TRP A 103 -6.76 -6.80 1.55
CA TRP A 103 -6.28 -5.52 1.05
C TRP A 103 -6.23 -4.50 2.18
N GLY A 104 -5.27 -3.58 2.13
CA GLY A 104 -5.13 -2.55 3.14
C GLY A 104 -4.39 -1.32 2.63
N MET A 105 -4.25 -0.34 3.53
CA MET A 105 -3.44 0.86 3.32
C MET A 105 -3.76 1.63 2.03
N ILE A 106 -5.00 1.54 1.54
CA ILE A 106 -5.40 2.10 0.25
C ILE A 106 -5.56 3.61 0.32
N GLU A 107 -4.91 4.32 -0.61
CA GLU A 107 -5.11 5.76 -0.82
C GLU A 107 -4.90 6.12 -2.29
N ALA A 108 -5.64 7.12 -2.77
CA ALA A 108 -5.60 7.59 -4.15
C ALA A 108 -5.82 9.12 -4.20
N GLU A 109 -5.07 9.83 -5.06
CA GLU A 109 -5.25 11.28 -5.25
C GLU A 109 -6.61 11.66 -5.85
N ASP A 110 -7.15 10.79 -6.70
CA ASP A 110 -8.43 10.99 -7.38
C ASP A 110 -9.00 9.66 -7.87
N ARG A 111 -10.23 9.71 -8.37
CA ARG A 111 -10.96 8.53 -8.86
C ARG A 111 -10.25 7.79 -9.99
N ALA A 112 -9.55 8.50 -10.88
CA ALA A 112 -8.85 7.84 -11.98
C ALA A 112 -7.68 6.97 -11.48
N VAL A 113 -7.12 7.29 -10.31
CA VAL A 113 -6.13 6.43 -9.65
C VAL A 113 -6.79 5.25 -8.93
N SER A 114 -7.95 5.43 -8.29
CA SER A 114 -8.63 4.33 -7.59
C SER A 114 -9.23 3.29 -8.54
N ASP A 115 -9.56 3.69 -9.77
CA ASP A 115 -10.15 2.82 -10.79
C ASP A 115 -9.09 2.06 -11.64
N ALA A 116 -7.79 2.30 -11.38
CA ALA A 116 -6.66 1.77 -12.15
C ALA A 116 -6.12 0.42 -11.68
#